data_AF-Q91234-F1
#
_entry.id   AF-Q91234-F1
#
_cell.length_a   1.000
_cell.length_b   1.000
_cell.length_c   1.000
_cell.angle_alpha   90.00
_cell.angle_beta   90.00
_cell.angle_gamma   90.00
#
_symmetry.space_group_name_H-M   'P 1'
#
loop_
_entity.id
_entity.type
_entity.pdbx_description
1 polymer ?
#
loop_
_entity_poly.entity_id
_entity_poly.type
_entity_poly.pdbx_seq_one_letter_code
_entity_poly.pdbx_strand_id
1 'polypeptide(L)'
;LVEKMNVFNTNVKTLGRVERANACCSVIKHLMRKNFTLEFSRDRKSMSVYCTPTKGDGGAKMFVKGAPEGVIDRCAYVRVGNKRELLTNAIKEKIMAVIKEWGTGRDTLRCLALATRDGPPKVEDMNLEDS
;
A
#
# COMPACT_ATOMS: atom_id res chain seq x y z
N LEU A 1 5.82 -6.84 -1.85
CA LEU A 1 5.10 -7.71 -0.86
C LEU A 1 3.78 -8.23 -1.44
N VAL A 2 2.84 -7.36 -1.84
CA VAL A 2 1.59 -7.75 -2.52
C VAL A 2 1.84 -8.43 -3.87
N GLU A 3 2.88 -8.00 -4.58
CA GLU A 3 3.35 -8.63 -5.82
C GLU A 3 3.88 -10.06 -5.66
N LYS A 4 3.88 -10.63 -4.45
CA LYS A 4 4.28 -12.02 -4.20
C LYS A 4 3.10 -12.92 -3.81
N MET A 5 1.92 -12.34 -3.58
CA MET A 5 0.73 -13.06 -3.09
C MET A 5 -0.13 -13.66 -4.21
N ASN A 6 0.28 -13.52 -5.48
CA ASN A 6 -0.45 -13.99 -6.66
C ASN A 6 -1.97 -13.71 -6.62
N VAL A 7 -2.34 -12.49 -6.22
CA VAL A 7 -3.75 -12.09 -6.04
C VAL A 7 -4.60 -12.20 -7.31
N PHE A 8 -3.96 -12.22 -8.49
CA PHE A 8 -4.61 -12.39 -9.80
C PHE A 8 -4.64 -13.84 -10.28
N ASN A 9 -4.21 -14.79 -9.44
CA ASN A 9 -4.15 -16.22 -9.76
C ASN A 9 -3.42 -16.52 -11.09
N THR A 10 -2.32 -15.79 -11.33
CA THR A 10 -1.48 -15.93 -12.52
C THR A 10 -0.90 -17.34 -12.55
N ASN A 11 -0.94 -18.01 -13.71
CA ASN A 11 -0.30 -19.30 -13.85
C ASN A 11 1.22 -19.14 -13.85
N VAL A 12 1.87 -19.65 -12.80
CA VAL A 12 3.33 -19.58 -12.61
C VAL A 12 4.03 -20.93 -12.71
N LYS A 13 3.28 -22.02 -12.93
CA LYS A 13 3.82 -23.40 -12.86
C LYS A 13 4.82 -23.68 -13.98
N THR A 14 4.58 -23.12 -15.17
CA THR A 14 5.40 -23.30 -16.38
C THR A 14 6.52 -22.27 -16.51
N LEU A 15 6.58 -21.26 -15.64
CA LEU A 15 7.57 -20.19 -15.71
C LEU A 15 8.93 -20.61 -15.13
N GLY A 16 10.00 -20.10 -15.74
CA GLY A 16 11.36 -20.24 -15.22
C GLY A 16 11.54 -19.55 -13.85
N ARG A 17 12.63 -19.86 -13.12
CA ARG A 17 12.85 -19.35 -11.75
C ARG A 17 12.79 -17.82 -11.66
N VAL A 18 13.43 -17.13 -12.61
CA VAL A 18 13.50 -15.66 -12.66
C VAL A 18 12.15 -15.04 -13.00
N GLU A 19 11.45 -15.60 -13.97
CA GLU A 19 10.12 -15.15 -14.39
C GLU A 19 9.09 -15.36 -13.29
N ARG A 20 9.13 -16.53 -12.63
CA ARG A 20 8.27 -16.85 -11.49
C ARG A 20 8.40 -15.85 -10.35
N ALA A 21 9.62 -15.40 -10.06
CA ALA A 21 9.87 -14.38 -9.03
C ALA A 21 9.23 -13.02 -9.37
N ASN A 22 9.04 -12.73 -10.66
CA ASN A 22 8.54 -11.45 -11.17
C ASN A 22 7.13 -11.51 -11.76
N ALA A 23 6.52 -12.69 -11.91
CA ALA A 23 5.28 -12.88 -12.67
C ALA A 23 4.15 -11.99 -12.13
N CYS A 24 3.94 -12.04 -10.83
CA CYS A 24 2.90 -11.28 -10.14
C CYS A 24 3.20 -9.77 -10.13
N CYS A 25 4.47 -9.37 -9.99
CA CYS A 25 4.90 -7.98 -10.13
C CYS A 25 4.64 -7.45 -11.55
N SER A 26 4.88 -8.29 -12.56
CA SER A 26 4.65 -7.95 -13.95
C SER A 26 3.18 -7.67 -14.19
N VAL A 27 2.25 -8.50 -13.70
CA VAL A 27 0.80 -8.23 -13.81
C VAL A 27 0.43 -6.87 -13.21
N ILE A 28 0.92 -6.55 -12.01
CA ILE A 28 0.63 -5.25 -11.36
C ILE A 28 1.17 -4.09 -12.20
N LYS A 29 2.38 -4.20 -12.74
CA LYS A 29 2.97 -3.18 -13.63
C LYS A 29 2.17 -2.98 -14.92
N HIS A 30 1.48 -4.02 -15.40
CA HIS A 30 0.58 -3.90 -16.55
C HIS A 30 -0.76 -3.24 -16.20
N LEU A 31 -1.16 -3.20 -14.92
CA LEU A 31 -2.40 -2.57 -14.46
C LEU A 31 -2.21 -1.12 -14.00
N MET A 32 -1.06 -0.83 -13.38
CA MET A 32 -0.76 0.47 -12.79
C MET A 32 0.62 0.94 -13.23
N ARG A 33 0.70 2.10 -13.88
CA ARG A 33 1.95 2.80 -14.16
C ARG A 33 2.39 3.52 -12.89
N LYS A 34 3.59 3.23 -12.42
CA LYS A 34 4.24 4.01 -11.36
C LYS A 34 4.80 5.30 -11.96
N ASN A 35 4.29 6.45 -11.53
CA ASN A 35 4.76 7.76 -11.99
C ASN A 35 6.03 8.15 -11.22
N PHE A 36 5.96 8.16 -9.89
CA PHE A 36 7.08 8.48 -9.00
C PHE A 36 6.90 7.84 -7.62
N THR A 37 7.95 7.88 -6.82
CA THR A 37 7.96 7.44 -5.42
C THR A 37 8.17 8.66 -4.54
N LEU A 38 7.34 8.85 -3.51
CA LEU A 38 7.72 9.66 -2.36
C LEU A 38 8.45 8.71 -1.42
N GLU A 39 9.75 8.95 -1.23
CA GLU A 39 10.66 7.98 -0.61
C GLU A 39 10.33 7.74 0.87
N PHE A 40 11.14 6.97 1.57
CA PHE A 40 10.99 6.89 3.01
C PHE A 40 11.64 8.11 3.67
N SER A 41 10.90 8.83 4.52
CA SER A 41 11.49 9.78 5.48
C SER A 41 11.31 9.28 6.90
N ARG A 42 12.31 9.58 7.74
CA ARG A 42 12.31 9.26 9.18
C ARG A 42 11.23 10.02 9.94
N ASP A 43 10.87 11.22 9.49
CA ASP A 43 9.90 12.08 10.18
C ASP A 43 8.48 11.51 10.04
N ARG A 44 8.11 11.12 8.81
CA ARG A 44 6.81 10.52 8.50
C ARG A 44 6.75 9.00 8.64
N LYS A 45 7.90 8.35 8.86
CA LYS A 45 8.10 6.90 8.98
C LYS A 45 7.33 6.07 7.94
N SER A 46 7.22 6.59 6.72
CA SER A 46 6.43 5.98 5.65
C SER A 46 6.94 6.42 4.28
N MET A 47 6.57 5.63 3.27
CA MET A 47 6.82 5.93 1.85
C MET A 47 5.56 5.64 1.03
N SER A 48 5.46 6.25 -0.14
CA SER A 48 4.33 6.01 -1.03
C SER A 48 4.72 6.07 -2.50
N VAL A 49 3.94 5.43 -3.35
CA VAL A 49 4.09 5.53 -4.81
C VAL A 49 2.84 6.15 -5.40
N TYR A 50 3.03 7.11 -6.31
CA TYR A 50 1.95 7.66 -7.11
C TYR A 50 1.80 6.81 -8.37
N CYS A 51 0.59 6.31 -8.60
CA CYS A 51 0.29 5.41 -9.70
C CYS A 51 -0.94 5.87 -10.47
N THR A 52 -0.87 5.72 -11.79
CA THR A 52 -1.98 5.92 -12.71
C THR A 52 -2.38 4.59 -13.34
N PRO A 53 -3.67 4.25 -13.45
CA PRO A 53 -4.09 3.07 -14.19
C PRO A 53 -3.60 3.13 -15.64
N THR A 54 -3.11 2.00 -16.15
CA THR A 54 -2.66 1.89 -17.55
C THR A 54 -3.82 1.76 -18.54
N LYS A 55 -4.99 1.33 -18.05
CA LYS A 55 -6.23 1.12 -18.82
C LYS A 55 -7.43 1.56 -17.99
N GLY A 56 -8.43 2.13 -18.68
CA GLY A 56 -9.70 2.60 -18.11
C GLY A 56 -9.64 4.00 -17.49
N ASP A 57 -10.81 4.56 -17.16
CA ASP A 57 -10.96 5.92 -16.59
C ASP A 57 -10.74 5.99 -15.07
N GLY A 58 -9.91 5.09 -14.55
CA GLY A 58 -9.57 5.11 -13.13
C GLY A 58 -8.68 6.32 -12.79
N GLY A 59 -9.11 7.12 -11.81
CA GLY A 59 -8.27 8.19 -11.29
C GLY A 59 -6.97 7.67 -10.66
N ALA A 60 -5.96 8.53 -10.59
CA ALA A 60 -4.69 8.22 -9.94
C ALA A 60 -4.87 7.78 -8.48
N LYS A 61 -3.94 6.97 -7.99
CA LYS A 61 -3.92 6.45 -6.61
C LYS A 61 -2.53 6.60 -6.01
N MET A 62 -2.46 6.83 -4.71
CA MET A 62 -1.20 6.66 -3.97
C MET A 62 -1.27 5.44 -3.08
N PHE A 63 -0.31 4.53 -3.23
CA PHE A 63 -0.16 3.37 -2.35
C PHE A 63 0.89 3.67 -1.30
N VAL A 64 0.54 3.55 -0.02
CA VAL A 64 1.35 3.97 1.12
C VAL A 64 1.73 2.73 1.94
N LYS A 65 2.98 2.68 2.40
CA LYS A 65 3.44 1.72 3.42
C LYS A 65 4.29 2.43 4.48
N GLY A 66 4.21 2.00 5.73
CA GLY A 66 5.02 2.60 6.78
C GLY A 66 4.75 2.05 8.18
N ALA A 67 5.28 2.76 9.17
CA ALA A 67 5.02 2.50 10.58
C ALA A 67 3.50 2.57 10.85
N PRO A 68 2.92 1.58 11.55
CA PRO A 68 1.48 1.49 11.68
C PRO A 68 0.83 2.72 12.30
N GLU A 69 1.41 3.25 13.38
CA GLU A 69 0.92 4.41 14.12
C GLU A 69 0.77 5.61 13.16
N GLY A 70 1.83 5.97 12.45
CA GLY A 70 1.86 7.16 11.59
C GLY A 70 1.05 7.01 10.28
N VAL A 71 0.81 5.79 9.80
CA VAL A 71 -0.04 5.57 8.63
C VAL A 71 -1.52 5.57 9.02
N ILE A 72 -1.88 4.84 10.07
CA ILE A 72 -3.27 4.72 10.51
C ILE A 72 -3.80 6.06 11.03
N ASP A 73 -2.96 6.87 11.68
CA ASP A 73 -3.36 8.19 12.17
C ASP A 73 -3.80 9.16 11.05
N ARG A 74 -3.25 8.97 9.84
CA ARG A 74 -3.62 9.75 8.65
C ARG A 74 -4.78 9.15 7.85
N CYS A 75 -5.32 8.00 8.28
CA CYS A 75 -6.44 7.36 7.60
C CYS A 75 -7.77 7.88 8.14
N ALA A 76 -8.61 8.45 7.28
CA ALA A 76 -10.00 8.78 7.60
C ALA A 76 -10.98 7.64 7.29
N TYR A 77 -10.54 6.66 6.50
CA TYR A 77 -11.37 5.58 5.98
C TYR A 77 -10.67 4.23 6.13
N VAL A 78 -11.47 3.16 6.19
CA VAL A 78 -11.04 1.77 6.17
C VAL A 78 -11.65 1.05 4.98
N ARG A 79 -10.94 0.06 4.44
CA ARG A 79 -11.41 -0.75 3.31
C ARG A 79 -11.95 -2.09 3.82
N VAL A 80 -13.19 -2.40 3.48
CA VAL A 80 -13.86 -3.68 3.78
C VAL A 80 -14.23 -4.35 2.46
N GLY A 81 -13.39 -5.29 2.01
CA GLY A 81 -13.47 -5.81 0.64
C GLY A 81 -13.27 -4.69 -0.39
N ASN A 82 -14.31 -4.44 -1.20
CA ASN A 82 -14.30 -3.36 -2.20
C ASN A 82 -14.94 -2.05 -1.71
N LYS A 83 -15.52 -2.03 -0.50
CA LYS A 83 -16.20 -0.85 0.06
C LYS A 83 -15.25 0.00 0.91
N ARG A 84 -15.57 1.29 0.97
CA ARG A 84 -14.87 2.28 1.79
C ARG A 84 -15.81 2.74 2.90
N GLU A 85 -15.42 2.50 4.15
CA GLU A 85 -16.17 2.87 5.34
C GLU A 85 -15.37 3.89 6.16
N LEU A 86 -16.03 4.64 7.04
CA LEU A 86 -15.35 5.56 7.95
C LEU A 86 -14.50 4.80 8.97
N LEU A 87 -13.27 5.27 9.21
CA LEU A 87 -12.44 4.74 10.29
C LEU A 87 -12.87 5.37 11.61
N THR A 88 -13.66 4.66 12.40
CA THR A 88 -14.03 5.09 13.75
C THR A 88 -12.90 4.80 14.74
N ASN A 89 -12.92 5.49 15.88
CA ASN A 89 -11.93 5.27 16.96
C ASN A 89 -11.94 3.81 17.44
N ALA A 90 -13.11 3.19 17.58
CA ALA A 90 -13.22 1.79 17.98
C ALA A 90 -12.54 0.83 16.98
N ILE A 91 -12.66 1.09 15.67
CA ILE A 91 -11.96 0.29 14.64
C ILE A 91 -10.45 0.55 14.72
N LYS A 92 -10.04 1.81 14.86
CA LYS A 92 -8.63 2.21 14.98
C LYS A 92 -7.96 1.52 16.18
N GLU A 93 -8.59 1.55 17.35
CA GLU A 93 -8.10 0.91 18.57
C GLU A 93 -7.96 -0.61 18.39
N LYS A 94 -8.95 -1.26 17.78
CA LYS A 94 -8.89 -2.71 17.51
C LYS A 94 -7.72 -3.07 16.59
N ILE A 95 -7.50 -2.29 15.53
CA ILE A 95 -6.36 -2.51 14.62
C ILE A 95 -5.03 -2.34 15.37
N MET A 96 -4.89 -1.27 16.16
CA MET A 96 -3.68 -0.99 16.94
C MET A 96 -3.40 -2.05 18.00
N ALA A 97 -4.44 -2.62 18.62
CA ALA A 97 -4.30 -3.70 19.59
C ALA A 97 -3.67 -4.96 18.96
N VAL A 98 -4.16 -5.38 17.78
CA VAL A 98 -3.61 -6.54 17.05
C VAL A 98 -2.17 -6.29 16.61
N ILE A 99 -1.86 -5.09 16.12
CA ILE A 99 -0.49 -4.72 15.76
C ILE A 99 0.45 -4.80 16.96
N LYS A 100 0.00 -4.31 18.12
CA LYS A 100 0.77 -4.39 19.37
C LYS A 100 1.01 -5.85 19.76
N GLU A 101 -0.03 -6.67 19.71
CA GLU A 101 0.09 -8.11 19.98
C GLU A 101 1.13 -8.78 19.08
N TRP A 102 1.10 -8.52 17.77
CA TRP A 102 2.09 -9.07 16.84
C TRP A 102 3.50 -8.50 17.03
N GLY A 103 3.61 -7.22 17.37
CA GLY A 103 4.89 -6.53 17.51
C GLY A 103 5.61 -6.80 18.84
N THR A 104 4.87 -6.97 19.93
CA THR A 104 5.43 -7.15 21.29
C THR A 104 5.17 -8.52 21.88
N GLY A 105 4.34 -9.34 21.23
CA GLY A 105 4.09 -10.73 21.62
C GLY A 105 5.22 -11.67 21.25
N ARG A 106 4.94 -12.97 21.30
CA ARG A 106 5.92 -14.03 21.03
C ARG A 106 6.50 -13.98 19.62
N ASP A 107 5.71 -13.52 18.66
CA ASP A 107 6.11 -13.51 17.26
C ASP A 107 7.11 -12.39 16.93
N THR A 108 7.09 -11.28 17.69
CA THR A 108 7.99 -10.12 17.52
C THR A 108 8.06 -9.61 16.07
N LEU A 109 6.90 -9.54 15.40
CA LEU A 109 6.83 -9.25 13.98
C LEU A 109 7.08 -7.77 13.70
N ARG A 110 7.83 -7.51 12.63
CA ARG A 110 7.90 -6.18 12.04
C ARG A 110 6.60 -5.86 11.29
N CYS A 111 5.71 -5.16 11.96
CA CYS A 111 4.43 -4.74 11.40
C CYS A 111 4.62 -3.55 10.43
N LEU A 112 3.91 -3.59 9.30
CA LEU A 112 3.79 -2.47 8.36
C LEU A 112 2.31 -2.25 8.07
N ALA A 113 1.85 -1.01 8.22
CA ALA A 113 0.52 -0.64 7.73
C ALA A 113 0.59 -0.33 6.24
N LEU A 114 -0.44 -0.77 5.52
CA LEU A 114 -0.66 -0.49 4.10
C LEU A 114 -1.94 0.34 3.96
N ALA A 115 -1.86 1.45 3.24
CA ALA A 115 -2.99 2.33 2.98
C ALA A 115 -3.02 2.78 1.52
N THR A 116 -4.16 3.31 1.09
CA THR A 116 -4.31 3.88 -0.26
C THR A 116 -5.01 5.23 -0.16
N ARG A 117 -4.44 6.26 -0.79
CA ARG A 117 -5.13 7.53 -1.02
C ARG A 117 -5.93 7.42 -2.31
N ASP A 118 -7.26 7.36 -2.19
CA ASP A 118 -8.16 7.18 -3.33
C ASP A 118 -8.20 8.39 -4.26
N GLY A 119 -8.04 9.60 -3.72
CA GLY A 119 -8.00 10.86 -4.47
C GLY A 119 -6.74 11.64 -4.10
N PRO A 120 -5.59 11.31 -4.69
CA PRO A 120 -4.38 12.08 -4.46
C PRO A 120 -4.46 13.45 -5.17
N PRO A 121 -3.74 14.47 -4.69
CA PRO A 121 -3.65 15.76 -5.38
C PRO A 121 -3.05 15.58 -6.78
N LYS A 122 -3.21 16.60 -7.62
CA LYS A 122 -2.51 16.63 -8.91
C LYS A 122 -1.02 16.76 -8.65
N VAL A 123 -0.21 16.25 -9.58
CA VAL A 123 1.25 16.27 -9.45
C VAL A 123 1.79 17.69 -9.39
N GLU A 124 1.16 18.62 -10.12
CA GLU A 124 1.47 20.05 -10.14
C GLU A 124 1.32 20.72 -8.76
N ASP A 125 0.42 20.21 -7.92
CA ASP A 125 0.14 20.75 -6.59
C ASP A 125 1.00 20.08 -5.50
N MET A 126 1.89 19.15 -5.87
CA MET A 126 2.75 18.44 -4.93
C MET A 126 4.14 19.07 -4.85
N ASN A 127 4.58 19.41 -3.64
CA ASN A 127 5.99 19.69 -3.39
C ASN A 127 6.78 18.37 -3.38
N LEU A 128 7.52 18.13 -4.46
CA LEU A 128 8.37 16.93 -4.62
C LEU A 128 9.82 17.18 -4.23
N GLU A 129 10.22 18.43 -3.95
CA GLU A 129 11.60 18.81 -3.67
C GLU A 129 12.04 18.41 -2.24
N ASP A 130 11.09 18.32 -1.30
CA ASP A 130 11.32 17.91 0.10
C ASP A 130 10.95 16.44 0.40
N SER A 131 10.92 15.58 -0.62
CA SER A 131 10.47 14.17 -0.49
C SER A 131 11.46 13.26 0.22
#